data_AF-A0ABC8LSG4-F1
#
_entry.id   AF-A0ABC8LSG4-F1
#
_cell.length_a   1.000
_cell.length_b   1.000
_cell.length_c   1.000
_cell.angle_alpha   90.00
_cell.angle_beta   90.00
_cell.angle_gamma   90.00
#
_symmetry.space_group_name_H-M   'P 1'
#
loop_
_entity.id
_entity.type
_entity.pdbx_description
1 polymer ?
#
loop_
_entity_poly.entity_id
_entity_poly.type
_entity_poly.pdbx_seq_one_letter_code
_entity_poly.pdbx_strand_id
1 'polypeptide(L)'
;MNEELGFRCDHNQGECRAKFVCHLDCFAWVKRDSYLPQGSHGLKAVTKAKLGYDPLEVNPEEMVQFAMEKPQTMASYSVSDAVATYYLYMHMFTRSFSLS
;
A
#
# COMPACT_ATOMS: atom_id res chain seq x y z
N MET A 1 1.84 17.45 -12.09
CA MET A 1 2.08 16.98 -10.70
C MET A 1 2.79 18.01 -9.81
N ASN A 2 3.99 18.51 -10.14
CA ASN A 2 4.65 19.55 -9.30
C ASN A 2 3.89 20.88 -9.30
N GLU A 3 3.45 21.35 -10.47
CA GLU A 3 2.75 22.63 -10.60
C GLU A 3 1.35 22.62 -9.96
N GLU A 4 0.68 21.47 -9.96
CA GLU A 4 -0.68 21.34 -9.42
C GLU A 4 -0.70 20.91 -7.94
N LEU A 5 0.14 19.94 -7.56
CA LEU A 5 0.10 19.26 -6.26
C LEU A 5 1.42 19.35 -5.48
N GLY A 6 2.44 20.04 -6.00
CA GLY A 6 3.70 20.28 -5.28
C GLY A 6 4.60 19.06 -5.08
N PHE A 7 4.29 17.92 -5.69
CA PHE A 7 5.12 16.71 -5.62
C PHE A 7 6.31 16.78 -6.57
N ARG A 8 7.47 16.34 -6.06
CA ARG A 8 8.72 16.15 -6.80
C ARG A 8 9.18 14.72 -6.57
N CYS A 9 9.36 13.96 -7.64
CA CYS A 9 9.88 12.61 -7.57
C CYS A 9 11.37 12.62 -7.92
N ASP A 10 12.19 12.16 -6.98
CA ASP A 10 13.62 11.95 -7.20
C ASP A 10 13.82 10.57 -7.87
N HIS A 11 14.29 10.59 -9.11
CA HIS A 11 14.51 9.37 -9.87
C HIS A 11 15.67 8.51 -9.34
N ASN A 12 16.64 9.12 -8.64
CA ASN A 12 17.79 8.41 -8.09
C ASN A 12 17.44 7.64 -6.81
N GLN A 13 16.55 8.20 -5.99
CA GLN A 13 16.11 7.59 -4.73
C GLN A 13 14.80 6.81 -4.88
N GLY A 14 14.03 7.03 -5.97
CA GLY A 14 12.73 6.42 -6.17
C GLY A 14 11.64 6.96 -5.24
N GLU A 15 11.83 8.15 -4.68
CA GLU A 15 10.93 8.75 -3.69
C GLU A 15 10.22 9.98 -4.25
N CYS A 16 8.92 10.10 -3.96
CA CYS A 16 8.16 11.32 -4.23
C CYS A 16 7.95 12.11 -2.94
N ARG A 17 8.28 13.40 -2.95
CA ARG A 17 8.19 14.30 -1.79
C ARG A 17 7.43 15.57 -2.16
N ALA A 18 6.68 16.12 -1.23
CA ALA A 18 6.00 17.41 -1.38
C ALA A 18 6.29 18.31 -0.17
N LYS A 19 6.17 19.63 -0.35
CA LYS A 19 6.44 20.61 0.74
C LYS A 19 5.39 20.60 1.84
N PHE A 20 4.14 20.26 1.50
CA PHE A 20 2.98 20.41 2.36
C PHE A 20 2.25 19.10 2.66
N VAL A 21 2.74 17.96 2.14
CA VAL A 21 2.21 16.62 2.42
C VAL A 21 3.36 15.64 2.58
N CYS A 22 3.28 14.80 3.62
CA CYS A 22 4.19 13.69 3.81
C CYS A 22 3.76 12.50 2.95
N HIS A 23 4.66 12.01 2.08
CA HIS A 23 4.47 10.75 1.37
C HIS A 23 4.95 9.61 2.27
N LEU A 24 4.01 8.83 2.79
CA LEU A 24 4.27 7.77 3.75
C LEU A 24 4.12 6.41 3.08
N ASP A 25 5.24 5.93 2.53
CA ASP A 25 5.30 4.61 1.89
C ASP A 25 5.29 3.50 2.95
N CYS A 26 4.17 2.77 3.01
CA CYS A 26 4.00 1.64 3.91
C CYS A 26 4.99 0.51 3.60
N PHE A 27 5.47 0.37 2.36
CA PHE A 27 6.43 -0.68 2.00
C PHE A 27 7.80 -0.45 2.64
N ALA A 28 8.23 0.82 2.79
CA ALA A 28 9.45 1.15 3.50
C ALA A 28 9.39 0.72 4.98
N TRP A 29 8.27 0.94 5.64
CA TRP A 29 8.04 0.44 7.00
C TRP A 29 7.96 -1.08 7.06
N VAL A 30 7.31 -1.73 6.09
CA VAL A 30 7.26 -3.20 6.04
C VAL A 30 8.67 -3.78 6.05
N LYS A 31 9.55 -3.26 5.20
CA LYS A 31 10.94 -3.74 5.14
C LYS A 31 11.73 -3.49 6.42
N ARG A 32 11.50 -2.37 7.09
CA ARG A 32 12.31 -1.92 8.25
C ARG A 32 11.81 -2.46 9.59
N ASP A 33 10.50 -2.35 9.84
CA ASP A 33 9.92 -2.43 11.18
C ASP A 33 8.80 -3.49 11.30
N SER A 34 8.40 -4.17 10.21
CA SER A 34 7.31 -5.16 10.31
C SER A 34 7.73 -6.47 10.96
N TYR A 35 9.04 -6.77 10.98
CA TYR A 35 9.62 -8.05 11.39
C TYR A 35 9.07 -9.27 10.62
N LEU A 36 8.54 -9.06 9.41
CA LEU A 36 8.09 -10.14 8.53
C LEU A 36 9.25 -10.68 7.68
N PRO A 37 9.27 -11.98 7.35
CA PRO A 37 10.23 -12.53 6.42
C PRO A 37 10.05 -11.91 5.03
N GLN A 38 11.15 -11.80 4.27
CA GLN A 38 11.15 -11.12 2.95
C GLN A 38 10.11 -11.71 1.96
N GLY A 39 9.85 -13.01 2.02
CA GLY A 39 8.82 -13.68 1.21
C GLY A 39 7.38 -13.28 1.56
N SER A 40 7.16 -12.51 2.62
CA SER A 40 5.84 -12.09 3.11
C SER A 40 5.67 -10.56 3.13
N HIS A 41 6.47 -9.83 2.34
CA HIS A 41 6.36 -8.36 2.23
C HIS A 41 5.30 -7.88 1.23
N GLY A 42 4.66 -8.80 0.50
CA GLY A 42 3.54 -8.47 -0.38
C GLY A 42 2.31 -8.01 0.40
N LEU A 43 1.53 -7.09 -0.17
CA LEU A 43 0.39 -6.45 0.48
C LEU A 43 -0.60 -7.46 1.07
N LYS A 44 -0.87 -8.57 0.36
CA LYS A 44 -1.72 -9.66 0.85
C LYS A 44 -1.20 -10.27 2.15
N ALA A 45 0.06 -10.70 2.14
CA ALA A 45 0.69 -11.35 3.30
C ALA A 45 0.79 -10.39 4.49
N VAL A 46 1.14 -9.13 4.23
CA VAL A 46 1.21 -8.07 5.25
C VAL A 46 -0.17 -7.80 5.85
N THR A 47 -1.21 -7.67 5.02
CA THR A 47 -2.59 -7.46 5.46
C THR A 47 -3.07 -8.61 6.34
N LYS A 48 -2.82 -9.85 5.92
CA LYS A 48 -3.17 -11.03 6.72
C LYS A 48 -2.44 -11.05 8.07
N ALA A 49 -1.15 -10.72 8.08
CA ALA A 49 -0.33 -10.76 9.29
C ALA A 49 -0.58 -9.60 10.27
N LYS A 50 -0.90 -8.40 9.76
CA LYS A 50 -1.04 -7.18 10.58
C LYS A 50 -2.48 -6.78 10.86
N LEU A 51 -3.39 -7.01 9.90
CA LEU A 51 -4.80 -6.61 10.00
C LEU A 51 -5.74 -7.79 10.27
N GLY A 52 -5.27 -9.04 10.10
CA GLY A 52 -6.00 -10.23 10.54
C GLY A 52 -7.14 -10.69 9.64
N TYR A 53 -7.20 -10.24 8.38
CA TYR A 53 -8.15 -10.71 7.38
C TYR A 53 -7.45 -11.07 6.06
N ASP A 54 -8.12 -11.86 5.21
CA ASP A 54 -7.60 -12.25 3.89
C ASP A 54 -8.18 -11.32 2.81
N PRO A 55 -7.37 -10.44 2.19
CA PRO A 55 -7.85 -9.54 1.16
C PRO A 55 -8.13 -10.27 -0.15
N LEU A 56 -8.95 -9.67 -1.01
CA LEU A 56 -9.21 -10.19 -2.35
C LEU A 56 -7.91 -10.21 -3.17
N GLU A 57 -7.66 -11.28 -3.92
CA GLU A 57 -6.49 -11.43 -4.78
C GLU A 57 -6.93 -11.70 -6.21
N VAL A 58 -6.31 -10.99 -7.15
CA VAL A 58 -6.46 -11.18 -8.59
C VAL A 58 -5.08 -11.40 -9.18
N ASN A 59 -4.92 -12.40 -10.05
CA ASN A 59 -3.64 -12.62 -10.71
C ASN A 59 -3.31 -11.42 -11.62
N PRO A 60 -2.09 -10.86 -11.58
CA PRO A 60 -1.72 -9.72 -12.40
C PRO A 60 -2.00 -9.92 -13.90
N GLU A 61 -1.78 -11.13 -14.41
CA GLU A 61 -2.03 -11.51 -15.81
C GLU A 61 -3.51 -11.43 -16.21
N GLU A 62 -4.43 -11.57 -15.25
CA GLU A 62 -5.88 -11.53 -15.48
C GLU A 62 -6.46 -10.12 -15.37
N MET A 63 -5.71 -9.17 -14.77
CA MET A 63 -6.24 -7.83 -14.45
C MET A 63 -6.75 -7.07 -15.67
N VAL A 64 -6.03 -7.13 -16.79
CA VAL A 64 -6.40 -6.42 -18.03
C VAL A 64 -7.67 -7.01 -18.64
N GLN A 65 -7.76 -8.33 -18.70
CA GLN A 65 -8.95 -9.02 -19.19
C GLN A 65 -10.16 -8.74 -18.28
N PHE A 66 -10.00 -8.84 -16.96
CA PHE A 66 -11.07 -8.59 -16.00
C PHE A 66 -11.51 -7.13 -15.97
N ALA A 67 -10.64 -6.18 -16.33
CA ALA A 67 -11.06 -4.78 -16.47
C ALA A 67 -12.16 -4.61 -17.52
N MET A 68 -12.14 -5.42 -18.59
CA MET A 68 -13.16 -5.39 -19.65
C MET A 68 -14.35 -6.32 -19.32
N GLU A 69 -14.06 -7.55 -18.90
CA GLU A 69 -15.09 -8.59 -18.76
C GLU A 69 -15.80 -8.55 -17.40
N LYS A 70 -15.09 -8.14 -16.33
CA LYS A 70 -15.55 -8.20 -14.94
C LYS A 70 -15.17 -6.92 -14.16
N PRO A 71 -15.60 -5.73 -14.64
CA PRO A 71 -15.18 -4.45 -14.05
C PRO A 71 -15.54 -4.32 -12.57
N GLN A 72 -16.67 -4.91 -12.14
CA GLN A 72 -17.06 -4.92 -10.73
C GLN A 72 -16.07 -5.68 -9.85
N THR A 73 -15.54 -6.81 -10.33
CA THR A 73 -14.52 -7.59 -9.59
C THR A 73 -13.22 -6.81 -9.48
N MET A 74 -12.80 -6.15 -10.56
CA MET A 74 -11.61 -5.28 -10.53
C MET A 74 -11.79 -4.06 -9.63
N ALA A 75 -12.98 -3.45 -9.61
CA ALA A 75 -13.30 -2.36 -8.71
C ALA A 75 -13.25 -2.82 -7.24
N SER A 76 -13.85 -3.97 -6.91
CA SER A 76 -13.78 -4.55 -5.57
C SER A 76 -12.35 -4.88 -5.14
N TYR A 77 -11.52 -5.40 -6.05
CA TYR A 77 -10.10 -5.65 -5.80
C TYR A 77 -9.35 -4.35 -5.51
N SER A 78 -9.53 -3.32 -6.35
CA SER A 78 -8.91 -2.00 -6.17
C SER A 78 -9.28 -1.36 -4.82
N VAL A 79 -10.57 -1.41 -4.45
CA VAL A 79 -11.04 -0.88 -3.17
C VAL A 79 -10.49 -1.70 -1.99
N SER A 80 -10.39 -3.02 -2.12
CA SER A 80 -9.78 -3.90 -1.11
C SER A 80 -8.34 -3.48 -0.81
N ASP A 81 -7.52 -3.22 -1.84
CA ASP A 81 -6.14 -2.78 -1.67
C ASP A 81 -6.03 -1.39 -1.04
N ALA A 82 -6.91 -0.45 -1.43
CA ALA A 82 -6.95 0.89 -0.85
C ALA A 82 -7.33 0.86 0.65
N VAL A 83 -8.33 0.05 1.01
CA VAL A 83 -8.78 -0.14 2.39
C VAL A 83 -7.68 -0.81 3.23
N ALA A 84 -7.04 -1.85 2.70
CA ALA A 84 -5.91 -2.51 3.35
C ALA A 84 -4.77 -1.53 3.62
N THR A 85 -4.41 -0.71 2.63
CA THR A 85 -3.34 0.28 2.73
C THR A 85 -3.67 1.36 3.77
N TYR A 86 -4.90 1.85 3.80
CA TYR A 86 -5.35 2.84 4.77
C TYR A 86 -5.27 2.30 6.21
N TYR A 87 -5.79 1.11 6.46
CA TYR A 87 -5.74 0.51 7.80
C TYR A 87 -4.34 0.09 8.21
N LEU A 88 -3.51 -0.35 7.27
CA LEU A 88 -2.09 -0.62 7.54
C LEU A 88 -1.39 0.66 7.98
N TYR A 89 -1.59 1.76 7.26
CA TYR A 89 -1.06 3.07 7.61
C TYR A 89 -1.51 3.52 9.00
N MET A 90 -2.81 3.42 9.31
CA MET A 90 -3.34 3.71 10.65
C MET A 90 -2.68 2.84 11.72
N HIS A 91 -2.55 1.53 11.48
CA HIS A 91 -1.93 0.59 12.41
C HIS A 91 -0.46 0.92 12.70
N MET A 92 0.30 1.26 11.64
CA MET A 92 1.70 1.72 11.74
C MET A 92 1.81 2.98 12.59
N PHE A 93 0.94 3.96 12.34
CA PHE A 93 0.94 5.23 13.04
C PHE A 93 0.63 5.03 14.54
N THR A 94 -0.43 4.30 14.88
CA THR A 94 -0.82 4.05 16.27
C THR A 94 0.26 3.30 17.04
N ARG A 95 0.92 2.29 16.44
CA ARG A 95 1.99 1.55 17.12
C ARG A 95 3.25 2.37 17.35
N SER A 96 3.55 3.32 16.46
CA SER A 96 4.68 4.24 16.63
C SER A 96 4.48 5.18 17.83
N PHE A 97 3.24 5.61 18.08
CA PHE A 97 2.90 6.46 19.22
C PHE A 97 2.74 5.70 20.55
N SER A 98 2.31 4.44 20.54
CA SER A 98 2.18 3.64 21.77
C SER A 98 3.54 3.25 22.40
N LEU A 99 4.64 3.45 21.68
CA LEU A 99 6.01 3.15 22.14
C LEU A 99 6.80 4.42 22.54
N SER A 100 6.15 5.60 22.54
CA SER A 100 6.71 6.88 23.01
C SER A 100 6.04 7.31 24.31
#